data_AF-A0A3B9L3G6-F1
#
_entry.id   AF-A0A3B9L3G6-F1
#
_cell.length_a   1.000
_cell.length_b   1.000
_cell.length_c   1.000
_cell.angle_alpha   90.00
_cell.angle_beta   90.00
_cell.angle_gamma   90.00
#
_symmetry.space_group_name_H-M   'P 1'
#
loop_
_entity.id
_entity.type
_entity.pdbx_description
1 polymer ?
#
loop_
_entity_poly.entity_id
_entity_poly.type
_entity_poly.pdbx_seq_one_letter_code
_entity_poly.pdbx_strand_id
1 'polypeptide(L)' 'MFGRKPDGSEEPARMDLVRLAMPRRVYTQSHADYIVEVFEELAKRKDEIRGLKIVKEPPMMRHFTAEFKRL' A
#
# COMPACT_ATOMS: atom_id res chain seq x y z
N MET A 1 1.21 9.86 -6.02
CA MET A 1 0.31 8.68 -6.06
C MET A 1 -0.58 8.89 -7.28
N PHE A 2 -0.80 7.89 -8.13
CA PHE A 2 -1.50 8.00 -9.43
C PHE A 2 -0.66 8.50 -10.59
N GLY A 3 0.47 7.84 -10.82
CA GLY A 3 1.36 8.00 -11.96
C GLY A 3 0.75 7.94 -13.37
N ARG A 4 -0.58 7.88 -13.50
CA ARG A 4 -1.24 7.82 -14.81
C ARG A 4 -1.35 9.21 -15.42
N LYS A 5 -0.69 9.39 -16.54
CA LYS A 5 -0.78 10.60 -17.35
C LYS A 5 -2.04 10.59 -18.23
N PRO A 6 -2.48 11.75 -18.74
CA PRO A 6 -3.61 11.84 -19.66
C PRO A 6 -3.45 11.00 -20.94
N ASP A 7 -2.21 10.73 -21.35
CA ASP A 7 -1.88 9.87 -22.50
C ASP A 7 -2.02 8.36 -22.20
N GLY A 8 -2.36 8.00 -20.97
CA GLY A 8 -2.50 6.61 -20.51
C GLY A 8 -1.21 5.95 -20.05
N SER A 9 -0.05 6.62 -20.14
CA SER A 9 1.21 6.12 -19.59
C SER A 9 1.19 6.15 -18.06
N GLU A 10 1.93 5.23 -17.44
CA GLU A 10 2.10 5.18 -15.98
C GLU A 10 3.56 5.41 -15.59
N GLU A 11 3.80 6.40 -14.73
CA GLU A 11 5.09 6.65 -14.11
C GLU A 11 5.04 6.40 -12.60
N PRO A 12 5.89 5.52 -12.05
CA PRO A 12 5.97 5.31 -10.62
C PRO A 12 6.19 6.62 -9.86
N ALA A 13 5.51 6.77 -8.72
CA ALA A 13 5.77 7.91 -7.86
C ALA A 13 7.21 7.84 -7.33
N ARG A 14 7.87 9.00 -7.19
CA ARG A 14 9.23 9.08 -6.62
C ARG A 14 9.35 8.38 -5.26
N MET A 15 8.27 8.41 -4.48
CA MET A 15 8.14 7.71 -3.21
C MET A 15 6.94 6.77 -3.29
N ASP A 16 7.19 5.47 -3.16
CA ASP A 16 6.15 4.45 -3.04
C ASP A 16 6.13 3.94 -1.59
N LEU A 17 5.28 4.58 -0.78
CA LEU A 17 5.28 4.43 0.66
C LEU A 17 3.91 3.99 1.16
N VAL A 18 3.92 3.13 2.18
CA VAL A 18 2.74 2.81 2.98
C VAL A 18 2.74 3.68 4.24
N ARG A 19 1.64 4.40 4.49
CA ARG A 19 1.51 5.30 5.65
C ARG A 19 0.88 4.57 6.83
N LEU A 20 1.59 4.52 7.95
CA LEU A 20 1.06 4.10 9.26
C LEU A 20 0.53 5.32 10.01
N ALA A 21 -0.77 5.59 9.92
CA ALA A 21 -1.41 6.72 10.61
C ALA A 21 -1.95 6.28 11.98
N MET A 22 -1.49 6.92 13.06
CA MET A 22 -1.88 6.61 14.44
C MET A 22 -2.86 7.65 15.00
N PRO A 23 -4.17 7.35 15.05
CA PRO A 23 -5.17 8.14 15.76
C PRO A 23 -4.79 8.53 17.20
N ARG A 24 -5.03 9.80 17.54
CA ARG A 24 -4.67 10.38 18.84
C ARG A 24 -5.49 9.76 19.97
N ARG A 25 -4.82 9.25 21.01
CA ARG A 25 -5.41 8.66 22.22
C ARG A 25 -6.30 7.44 21.98
N VAL A 26 -6.08 6.70 20.89
CA VAL A 26 -6.82 5.48 20.57
C VAL A 26 -6.03 4.22 20.94
N TYR A 27 -4.73 4.21 20.66
CA TYR A 27 -3.89 3.04 20.82
C TYR A 27 -3.01 3.11 22.07
N THR A 28 -2.69 1.93 22.59
CA THR A 28 -1.77 1.69 23.71
C THR A 28 -0.40 1.22 23.21
N GLN A 29 0.57 1.10 24.11
CA GLN A 29 1.90 0.56 23.80
C GLN A 29 1.83 -0.83 23.15
N SER A 30 0.99 -1.73 23.67
CA SER A 30 0.84 -3.08 23.13
C SER A 30 0.39 -3.12 21.67
N HIS A 31 -0.38 -2.13 21.20
CA HIS A 31 -0.73 -2.02 19.78
C HIS A 31 0.48 -1.62 18.92
N ALA A 32 1.37 -0.77 19.45
CA ALA A 32 2.61 -0.41 18.77
C ALA A 32 3.59 -1.57 18.74
N ASP A 33 3.74 -2.31 19.85
CA ASP A 33 4.59 -3.51 19.93
C ASP A 33 4.12 -4.57 18.93
N TYR A 34 2.81 -4.80 18.83
CA TYR A 34 2.24 -5.71 17.85
C TYR A 34 2.55 -5.31 16.40
N ILE A 35 2.50 -4.01 16.07
CA ILE A 35 2.90 -3.53 14.75
C ILE A 35 4.37 -3.89 14.46
N VAL A 36 5.27 -3.70 15.44
CA VAL A 36 6.70 -4.04 15.27
C VAL A 36 6.87 -5.54 14.98
N GLU A 37 6.21 -6.42 15.75
CA GLU A 37 6.27 -7.87 15.54
C GLU A 37 5.78 -8.28 14.14
N VAL A 38 4.66 -7.71 13.67
CA VAL A 38 4.12 -7.97 12.32
C VAL A 38 5.09 -7.53 11.23
N PHE A 39 5.71 -6.36 11.38
CA PHE A 39 6.70 -5.89 10.41
C PHE A 39 7.99 -6.71 10.43
N GLU A 40 8.38 -7.25 11.58
CA GLU A 40 9.50 -8.19 11.67
C GLU A 40 9.21 -9.47 10.89
N GLU A 41 8.00 -10.03 11.03
CA GLU A 41 7.58 -11.20 10.24
C GLU A 41 7.54 -10.89 8.75
N LEU A 42 6.95 -9.76 8.35
CA LEU A 42 6.91 -9.33 6.95
C LEU A 42 8.30 -9.15 6.35
N ALA A 43 9.24 -8.58 7.11
CA ALA A 43 10.61 -8.38 6.67
C ALA A 43 11.33 -9.71 6.37
N LYS A 44 11.05 -10.77 7.16
CA LYS A 44 11.62 -12.12 6.95
C LYS A 44 11.19 -12.77 5.64
N ARG A 45 9.98 -12.46 5.15
CA ARG A 45 9.38 -13.04 3.93
C ARG A 45 9.18 -12.03 2.80
N LYS A 46 9.84 -10.87 2.85
CA LYS A 46 9.61 -9.76 1.90
C LYS A 46 9.81 -10.18 0.44
N ASP A 47 10.74 -11.09 0.19
CA ASP A 47 11.09 -11.55 -1.16
C ASP A 47 10.05 -12.51 -1.75
N GLU A 48 9.16 -13.06 -0.92
CA GLU A 48 8.03 -13.90 -1.34
C GLU A 48 6.79 -13.07 -1.70
N ILE A 49 6.76 -11.79 -1.32
CA ILE A 49 5.60 -10.91 -1.54
C ILE A 49 5.56 -10.51 -3.02
N ARG A 50 4.51 -10.95 -3.70
CA ARG A 50 4.29 -10.65 -5.13
C ARG A 50 3.66 -9.28 -5.33
N GLY A 51 4.03 -8.65 -6.44
CA GLY A 51 3.35 -7.44 -6.91
C GLY A 51 1.90 -7.69 -7.30
N LEU A 52 1.16 -6.61 -7.49
CA LEU A 52 -0.25 -6.62 -7.85
C LEU A 52 -0.46 -5.99 -9.23
N LYS A 53 -1.47 -6.46 -9.94
CA LYS A 53 -1.98 -5.87 -11.18
C LYS A 53 -3.40 -5.36 -10.97
N ILE A 54 -3.65 -4.12 -11.35
CA ILE A 54 -5.00 -3.56 -11.43
C ILE A 54 -5.80 -4.32 -12.50
N VAL A 55 -6.97 -4.83 -12.15
CA VAL A 55 -7.90 -5.49 -13.09
C VAL A 55 -9.09 -4.61 -13.45
N LYS A 56 -9.42 -3.65 -12.59
CA LYS A 56 -10.50 -2.68 -12.77
C LYS A 56 -10.17 -1.43 -11.99
N GLU A 57 -10.42 -0.27 -12.58
CA GLU A 57 -10.20 1.03 -11.94
C GLU A 57 -11.26 2.05 -12.41
N PRO A 58 -11.68 2.99 -11.55
CA PRO A 58 -12.48 4.14 -11.96
C PRO A 58 -11.63 5.18 -12.72
N PRO A 59 -12.26 6.09 -13.49
CA PRO A 59 -11.55 7.14 -14.24
C PRO A 59 -10.85 8.16 -13.34
N MET A 60 -11.28 8.30 -12.08
CA MET A 60 -10.71 9.23 -11.10
C MET A 60 -10.57 8.58 -9.73
N MET A 61 -9.61 9.06 -8.94
CA MET A 61 -9.38 8.62 -7.55
C MET A 61 -9.30 7.09 -7.38
N ARG A 62 -8.60 6.42 -8.29
CA ARG A 62 -8.53 4.95 -8.37
C ARG A 62 -8.09 4.21 -7.10
N HIS A 63 -7.39 4.87 -6.18
CA HIS A 63 -7.01 4.27 -4.89
C HIS A 63 -8.19 3.84 -4.03
N PHE A 64 -9.37 4.45 -4.20
CA PHE A 64 -10.51 4.13 -3.34
C PHE A 64 -11.24 2.86 -3.77
N THR A 65 -11.29 2.55 -5.07
CA THR A 65 -12.17 1.49 -5.60
C THR A 65 -11.53 0.60 -6.67
N ALA A 66 -10.21 0.69 -6.89
CA ALA A 66 -9.52 -0.23 -7.79
C ALA A 66 -9.56 -1.67 -7.25
N GLU A 67 -9.70 -2.63 -8.17
CA GLU A 67 -9.61 -4.06 -7.89
C GLU A 67 -8.28 -4.60 -8.41
N PHE A 68 -7.67 -5.53 -7.67
CA PHE A 68 -6.33 -6.04 -7.94
C PHE A 68 -6.31 -7.57 -8.00
N LYS A 69 -5.37 -8.11 -8.79
CA LYS A 69 -4.98 -9.52 -8.75
C LYS A 69 -3.48 -9.65 -8.49
N ARG A 70 -3.05 -10.79 -7.95
CA ARG A 70 -1.62 -11.12 -7.84
C ARG A 70 -0.98 -11.25 -9.22
N LEU A 71 0.27 -10.79 -9.32
CA LEU A 71 1.13 -11.06 -10.48
C LEU A 71 1.63 -12.51 -10.50
#